data_AF-A0A8S3GMS6-F1
#
_entry.id   AF-A0A8S3GMS6-F1
#
_cell.length_a   1.000
_cell.length_b   1.000
_cell.length_c   1.000
_cell.angle_alpha   90.00
_cell.angle_beta   90.00
_cell.angle_gamma   90.00
#
_symmetry.space_group_name_H-M   'P 1'
#
loop_
_entity.id
_entity.type
_entity.pdbx_description
1 polymer ?
#
loop_
_entity_poly.entity_id
_entity_poly.type
_entity_poly.pdbx_seq_one_letter_code
_entity_poly.pdbx_strand_id
1 'polypeptide(L)'
;IRSAKIIWQAAQSKLHAEEQLAILKQRIYTKRLPSSFNILDHSIDNVEHLLKQSIINRDKSATLSFRRLKTIAQFKYDIMTLEMTTVEEIIRSHVNIIADEKKKLIASAGGQVPVPKSLVQIMNAIAARQSNMAQRSQCILKKKLSVFDDAPMATNMTGAVGANIVQSFKTGLTNNCISYSDQRTKDFFTAIENLLRRLYTTSLPSKLLARTQYEYRLIRNTRHHIKKSNIIIRPTDKSKVLHLGSVHDYHRKALQYMSETNAYNEITSGINPCQNHLQMVLTLIDPMLKNKDINLQLWKQYMRPNAATIELAHLYFIPKPHKIGTPLRPIVSSIKAAATGVSHFLDILLRPMFNQVTKATTFINGIDFVR
;
A
#
# COMPACT_ATOMS: atom_id res chain seq x y z
N ILE A 1 -6.89 -41.14 4.47
CA ILE A 1 -5.59 -40.80 3.82
C ILE A 1 -5.78 -40.04 2.51
N ARG A 2 -6.58 -40.54 1.54
CA ARG A 2 -6.86 -39.85 0.26
C ARG A 2 -7.36 -38.40 0.42
N SER A 3 -8.38 -38.17 1.26
CA SER A 3 -8.89 -36.81 1.52
C SER A 3 -7.86 -35.89 2.17
N ALA A 4 -7.01 -36.39 3.07
CA ALA A 4 -5.92 -35.60 3.65
C ALA A 4 -4.89 -35.14 2.60
N LYS A 5 -4.57 -35.99 1.61
CA LYS A 5 -3.70 -35.64 0.48
C LYS A 5 -4.33 -34.57 -0.41
N ILE A 6 -5.63 -34.67 -0.70
CA ILE A 6 -6.38 -33.67 -1.48
C ILE A 6 -6.42 -32.33 -0.76
N ILE A 7 -6.72 -32.32 0.55
CA ILE A 7 -6.69 -31.10 1.38
C ILE A 7 -5.30 -30.47 1.35
N TRP A 8 -4.25 -31.27 1.45
CA TRP A 8 -2.87 -30.79 1.42
C TRP A 8 -2.51 -30.10 0.10
N GLN A 9 -2.83 -30.74 -1.02
CA GLN A 9 -2.58 -30.20 -2.36
C GLN A 9 -3.43 -28.94 -2.62
N ALA A 10 -4.71 -28.97 -2.27
CA ALA A 10 -5.61 -27.83 -2.43
C ALA A 10 -5.17 -26.62 -1.59
N ALA A 11 -4.67 -26.84 -0.36
CA ALA A 11 -4.13 -25.77 0.47
C ALA A 11 -2.87 -25.13 -0.13
N GLN A 12 -1.99 -25.95 -0.72
CA GLN A 12 -0.78 -25.45 -1.38
C GLN A 12 -1.13 -24.63 -2.64
N SER A 13 -2.03 -25.12 -3.49
CA SER A 13 -2.49 -24.41 -4.69
C SER A 13 -3.21 -23.11 -4.34
N LYS A 14 -4.03 -23.12 -3.27
CA LYS A 14 -4.70 -21.93 -2.75
C LYS A 14 -3.69 -20.83 -2.36
N LEU A 15 -2.63 -21.19 -1.63
CA LEU A 15 -1.59 -20.22 -1.25
C LEU A 15 -0.88 -19.63 -2.45
N HIS A 16 -0.53 -20.47 -3.42
CA HIS A 16 0.11 -19.96 -4.63
C HIS A 16 -0.80 -18.95 -5.35
N ALA A 17 -2.10 -19.23 -5.42
CA ALA A 17 -3.09 -18.30 -5.96
C ALA A 17 -3.20 -17.00 -5.14
N GLU A 18 -3.20 -17.08 -3.79
CA GLU A 18 -3.20 -15.90 -2.91
C GLU A 18 -1.94 -15.03 -3.08
N GLU A 19 -0.77 -15.65 -3.26
CA GLU A 19 0.48 -14.95 -3.58
C GLU A 19 0.42 -14.24 -4.93
N GLN A 20 -0.09 -14.92 -5.98
CA GLN A 20 -0.29 -14.32 -7.30
C GLN A 20 -1.27 -13.15 -7.24
N LEU A 21 -2.38 -13.29 -6.51
CA LEU A 21 -3.35 -12.21 -6.32
C LEU A 21 -2.74 -11.00 -5.63
N ALA A 22 -1.90 -11.22 -4.60
CA ALA A 22 -1.20 -10.16 -3.91
C ALA A 22 -0.20 -9.42 -4.83
N ILE A 23 0.51 -10.16 -5.70
CA ILE A 23 1.40 -9.60 -6.73
C ILE A 23 0.63 -8.76 -7.73
N LEU A 24 -0.51 -9.26 -8.24
CA LEU A 24 -1.36 -8.52 -9.18
C LEU A 24 -1.90 -7.23 -8.56
N LYS A 25 -2.44 -7.29 -7.32
CA LYS A 25 -2.90 -6.12 -6.57
C LYS A 25 -1.78 -5.09 -6.37
N GLN A 26 -0.55 -5.53 -6.11
CA GLN A 26 0.61 -4.64 -5.97
C GLN A 26 1.01 -3.98 -7.30
N ARG A 27 0.92 -4.72 -8.42
CA ARG A 27 1.22 -4.20 -9.76
C ARG A 27 0.24 -3.11 -10.19
N ILE A 28 -1.05 -3.26 -9.89
CA ILE A 28 -2.05 -2.20 -10.08
C ILE A 28 -1.68 -0.96 -9.26
N TYR A 29 -1.40 -1.15 -7.96
CA TYR A 29 -1.11 -0.04 -7.05
C TYR A 29 0.14 0.75 -7.47
N THR A 30 1.19 0.05 -7.93
CA THR A 30 2.45 0.64 -8.36
C THR A 30 2.47 1.07 -9.83
N LYS A 31 1.36 0.89 -10.56
CA LYS A 31 1.24 1.12 -12.03
C LYS A 31 2.32 0.38 -12.85
N ARG A 32 2.79 -0.78 -12.35
CA ARG A 32 3.81 -1.60 -13.02
C ARG A 32 3.16 -2.85 -13.60
N LEU A 33 2.78 -2.75 -14.87
CA LEU A 33 2.14 -3.83 -15.59
C LEU A 33 3.15 -4.93 -15.99
N PRO A 34 2.71 -6.19 -16.15
CA PRO A 34 3.59 -7.27 -16.61
C PRO A 34 4.10 -7.00 -18.03
N SER A 35 5.33 -7.43 -18.33
CA SER A 35 5.96 -7.21 -19.64
C SER A 35 5.24 -7.92 -20.80
N SER A 36 4.44 -8.95 -20.52
CA SER A 36 3.56 -9.61 -21.50
C SER A 36 2.53 -8.65 -22.11
N PHE A 37 2.18 -7.57 -21.40
CA PHE A 37 1.25 -6.54 -21.88
C PHE A 37 1.89 -5.54 -22.84
N ASN A 38 3.22 -5.60 -23.03
CA ASN A 38 3.92 -4.74 -24.01
C ASN A 38 3.54 -5.11 -25.45
N ILE A 39 2.97 -6.30 -25.69
CA ILE A 39 2.48 -6.68 -27.02
C ILE A 39 1.34 -5.76 -27.50
N LEU A 40 0.55 -5.24 -26.56
CA LEU A 40 -0.49 -4.23 -26.83
C LEU A 40 0.12 -2.87 -27.21
N ASP A 41 1.38 -2.61 -26.86
CA ASP A 41 2.08 -1.41 -27.31
C ASP A 41 2.59 -1.58 -28.75
N HIS A 42 3.09 -2.77 -29.10
CA HIS A 42 3.69 -3.06 -30.42
C HIS A 42 2.69 -3.21 -31.58
N SER A 43 1.48 -3.71 -31.34
CA SER A 43 0.42 -3.76 -32.36
C SER A 43 -0.01 -2.38 -32.87
N ILE A 44 0.47 -1.29 -32.24
CA ILE A 44 -0.11 0.05 -32.34
C ILE A 44 0.92 1.10 -32.81
N ASP A 45 2.21 0.75 -32.89
CA ASP A 45 3.26 1.63 -33.45
C ASP A 45 2.93 2.09 -34.89
N ASN A 46 2.26 1.24 -35.67
CA ASN A 46 1.78 1.55 -37.02
C ASN A 46 0.71 2.66 -37.05
N VAL A 47 -0.16 2.73 -36.04
CA VAL A 47 -1.22 3.76 -35.94
C VAL A 47 -0.62 5.10 -35.53
N GLU A 48 0.41 5.10 -34.68
CA GLU A 48 1.12 6.33 -34.32
C GLU A 48 1.89 6.93 -35.50
N HIS A 49 2.45 6.08 -36.38
CA HIS A 49 3.05 6.52 -37.62
C HIS A 49 2.01 7.17 -38.56
N LEU A 50 0.83 6.57 -38.70
CA LEU A 50 -0.29 7.13 -39.48
C LEU A 50 -0.81 8.46 -38.92
N LEU A 51 -0.89 8.62 -37.59
CA LEU A 51 -1.32 9.85 -36.94
C LEU A 51 -0.31 11.01 -37.03
N LYS A 52 0.96 10.71 -37.37
CA LYS A 52 2.03 11.69 -37.59
C LYS A 52 2.14 12.14 -39.06
N GLN A 53 1.43 11.50 -39.99
CA GLN A 53 1.38 11.93 -41.39
C GLN A 53 0.56 13.22 -41.54
N SER A 54 1.03 14.12 -42.41
CA SER A 54 0.75 15.57 -42.46
C SER A 54 -0.70 16.01 -42.72
N ILE A 55 -1.64 15.08 -42.85
CA ILE A 55 -3.03 15.35 -43.25
C ILE A 55 -3.90 15.73 -42.04
N ILE A 56 -3.51 15.33 -40.82
CA ILE A 56 -4.31 15.57 -39.62
C ILE A 56 -3.78 16.81 -38.88
N ASN A 57 -4.66 17.79 -38.65
CA ASN A 57 -4.37 18.96 -37.82
C ASN A 57 -3.73 18.53 -36.49
N ARG A 58 -2.65 19.20 -36.09
CA ARG A 58 -1.80 18.89 -34.93
C ARG A 58 -2.60 18.71 -33.63
N ASP A 59 -3.64 19.50 -33.41
CA ASP A 59 -4.48 19.43 -32.21
C ASP A 59 -5.42 18.22 -32.22
N LYS A 60 -5.93 17.86 -33.41
CA LYS A 60 -6.71 16.62 -33.61
C LYS A 60 -5.82 15.39 -33.42
N SER A 61 -4.59 15.41 -33.92
CA SER A 61 -3.61 14.33 -33.74
C SER A 61 -3.24 14.15 -32.25
N ALA A 62 -3.00 15.24 -31.52
CA ALA A 62 -2.75 15.19 -30.08
C ALA A 62 -3.94 14.64 -29.28
N THR A 63 -5.16 15.07 -29.60
CA THR A 63 -6.40 14.59 -28.95
C THR A 63 -6.63 13.10 -29.21
N LEU A 64 -6.43 12.63 -30.44
CA LEU A 64 -6.56 11.22 -30.80
C LEU A 64 -5.50 10.37 -30.11
N SER A 65 -4.25 10.86 -30.05
CA SER A 65 -3.15 10.19 -29.33
C SER A 65 -3.45 10.06 -27.83
N PHE A 66 -3.98 11.11 -27.20
CA PHE A 66 -4.38 11.07 -25.79
C PHE A 66 -5.55 10.10 -25.53
N ARG A 67 -6.61 10.16 -26.34
CA ARG A 67 -7.74 9.21 -26.23
C ARG A 67 -7.27 7.76 -26.40
N ARG A 68 -6.35 7.51 -27.33
CA ARG A 68 -5.72 6.21 -27.56
C ARG A 68 -4.97 5.71 -26.32
N LEU A 69 -4.07 6.51 -25.76
CA LEU A 69 -3.31 6.13 -24.55
C LEU A 69 -4.23 5.81 -23.37
N LYS A 70 -5.34 6.55 -23.24
CA LYS A 70 -6.37 6.27 -22.23
C LYS A 70 -7.05 4.92 -22.47
N THR A 71 -7.43 4.61 -23.70
CA THR A 71 -8.03 3.32 -24.07
C THR A 71 -7.08 2.15 -23.84
N ILE A 72 -5.80 2.28 -24.18
CA ILE A 72 -4.78 1.24 -23.91
C ILE A 72 -4.62 1.03 -22.40
N ALA A 73 -4.54 2.11 -21.62
CA ALA A 73 -4.45 2.01 -20.17
C ALA A 73 -5.69 1.33 -19.57
N GLN A 74 -6.88 1.61 -20.12
CA GLN A 74 -8.13 0.96 -19.71
C GLN A 74 -8.11 -0.55 -20.03
N PHE A 75 -7.77 -0.95 -21.25
CA PHE A 75 -7.68 -2.38 -21.61
C PHE A 75 -6.68 -3.14 -20.74
N LYS A 76 -5.52 -2.55 -20.47
CA LYS A 76 -4.53 -3.17 -19.58
C LYS A 76 -5.07 -3.33 -18.15
N TYR A 77 -5.87 -2.37 -17.67
CA TYR A 77 -6.54 -2.45 -16.37
C TYR A 77 -7.64 -3.52 -16.36
N ASP A 78 -8.43 -3.62 -17.42
CA ASP A 78 -9.54 -4.57 -17.53
C ASP A 78 -9.02 -6.01 -17.56
N ILE A 79 -7.96 -6.29 -18.32
CA ILE A 79 -7.33 -7.62 -18.36
C ILE A 79 -6.74 -7.98 -16.99
N MET A 80 -6.09 -7.04 -16.29
CA MET A 80 -5.62 -7.30 -14.92
C MET A 80 -6.76 -7.59 -13.95
N THR A 81 -7.88 -6.90 -14.11
CA THR A 81 -9.08 -7.13 -13.29
C THR A 81 -9.67 -8.52 -13.57
N LEU A 82 -9.65 -8.95 -14.83
CA LEU A 82 -10.06 -10.30 -15.24
C LEU A 82 -9.12 -11.37 -14.68
N GLU A 83 -7.80 -11.17 -14.75
CA GLU A 83 -6.80 -12.07 -14.14
C GLU A 83 -7.01 -12.18 -12.62
N MET A 84 -7.24 -11.05 -11.95
CA MET A 84 -7.52 -11.03 -10.51
C MET A 84 -8.80 -11.78 -10.16
N THR A 85 -9.87 -11.58 -10.93
CA THR A 85 -11.16 -12.26 -10.72
C THR A 85 -11.00 -13.77 -10.89
N THR A 86 -10.30 -14.19 -11.94
CA THR A 86 -9.97 -15.61 -12.19
C THR A 86 -9.20 -16.21 -11.02
N VAL A 87 -8.18 -15.52 -10.50
CA VAL A 87 -7.39 -15.98 -9.35
C VAL A 87 -8.23 -16.04 -8.07
N GLU A 88 -9.13 -15.08 -7.86
CA GLU A 88 -10.08 -15.08 -6.73
C GLU A 88 -11.08 -16.24 -6.80
N GLU A 89 -11.56 -16.59 -7.99
CA GLU A 89 -12.38 -17.78 -8.23
C GLU A 89 -11.63 -19.09 -7.96
N ILE A 90 -10.37 -19.18 -8.39
CA ILE A 90 -9.49 -20.31 -8.08
C ILE A 90 -9.34 -20.46 -6.56
N ILE A 91 -9.11 -19.37 -5.83
CA ILE A 91 -9.01 -19.40 -4.36
C ILE A 91 -10.32 -19.90 -3.75
N ARG A 92 -11.46 -19.38 -4.20
CA ARG A 92 -12.79 -19.79 -3.71
C ARG A 92 -13.07 -21.27 -3.96
N SER A 93 -12.74 -21.77 -5.15
CA SER A 93 -12.86 -23.18 -5.50
C SER A 93 -12.02 -24.07 -4.56
N HIS A 94 -10.76 -23.72 -4.32
CA HIS A 94 -9.91 -24.48 -3.39
C HIS A 94 -10.41 -24.43 -1.94
N VAL A 95 -10.99 -23.31 -1.49
CA VAL A 95 -11.64 -23.23 -0.16
C VAL A 95 -12.78 -24.23 -0.05
N ASN A 96 -13.64 -24.32 -1.08
CA ASN A 96 -14.75 -25.27 -1.10
C ASN A 96 -14.27 -26.72 -1.11
N ILE A 97 -13.26 -27.06 -1.93
CA ILE A 97 -12.65 -28.40 -1.97
C ILE A 97 -12.11 -28.79 -0.59
N ILE A 98 -11.42 -27.87 0.10
CA ILE A 98 -10.89 -28.12 1.45
C ILE A 98 -12.03 -28.37 2.45
N ALA A 99 -13.10 -27.58 2.39
CA ALA A 99 -14.27 -27.72 3.27
C ALA A 99 -14.98 -29.07 3.07
N ASP A 100 -15.22 -29.45 1.81
CA ASP A 100 -15.89 -30.70 1.45
C ASP A 100 -15.07 -31.93 1.84
N GLU A 101 -13.76 -31.93 1.55
CA GLU A 101 -12.89 -33.04 1.93
C GLU A 101 -12.71 -33.14 3.45
N LYS A 102 -12.74 -32.01 4.18
CA LYS A 102 -12.76 -32.02 5.65
C LYS A 102 -14.05 -32.65 6.18
N LYS A 103 -15.20 -32.34 5.56
CA LYS A 103 -16.50 -32.94 5.91
C LYS A 103 -16.48 -34.46 5.66
N LYS A 104 -15.95 -34.92 4.52
CA LYS A 104 -15.78 -36.35 4.21
C LYS A 104 -14.86 -37.06 5.20
N LEU A 105 -13.76 -36.41 5.59
CA LEU A 105 -12.81 -36.94 6.57
C LEU A 105 -13.47 -37.14 7.94
N ILE A 106 -14.30 -36.19 8.38
CA ILE A 106 -15.06 -36.28 9.64
C ILE A 106 -16.14 -37.37 9.54
N ALA A 107 -16.88 -37.44 8.43
CA ALA A 107 -17.90 -38.47 8.21
C ALA A 107 -17.29 -39.89 8.17
N SER A 108 -16.09 -40.04 7.59
CA SER A 108 -15.36 -41.32 7.55
C SER A 108 -14.86 -41.82 8.90
N ALA A 109 -14.83 -40.96 9.93
CA ALA A 109 -14.54 -41.34 11.30
C ALA A 109 -15.78 -41.91 12.03
N GLY A 110 -16.89 -42.13 11.34
CA GLY A 110 -18.07 -42.84 11.86
C GLY A 110 -18.82 -42.13 12.99
N GLY A 111 -18.55 -40.84 13.23
CA GLY A 111 -19.11 -40.11 14.37
C GLY A 111 -18.62 -40.60 15.75
N GLN A 112 -17.65 -41.53 15.80
CA GLN A 112 -17.11 -41.98 17.07
C GLN A 112 -16.18 -40.92 17.68
N VAL A 113 -16.64 -40.35 18.78
CA VAL A 113 -15.79 -39.70 19.77
C VAL A 113 -15.32 -40.80 20.73
N PRO A 114 -14.00 -40.97 20.94
CA PRO A 114 -12.93 -40.09 20.51
C PRO A 114 -12.40 -40.42 19.10
N VAL A 115 -12.21 -39.36 18.31
CA VAL A 115 -11.58 -39.42 16.99
C VAL A 115 -10.17 -40.04 17.10
N PRO A 116 -9.75 -40.94 16.20
CA PRO A 116 -8.43 -41.56 16.26
C PRO A 116 -7.31 -40.54 16.42
N LYS A 117 -6.40 -40.76 17.38
CA LYS A 117 -5.30 -39.85 17.74
C LYS A 117 -4.45 -39.43 16.52
N SER A 118 -4.26 -40.34 15.57
CA SER A 118 -3.57 -40.09 14.29
C SER A 118 -4.32 -39.11 13.39
N LEU A 119 -5.66 -39.14 13.37
CA LEU A 119 -6.48 -38.21 12.60
C LEU A 119 -6.48 -36.81 13.22
N VAL A 120 -6.53 -36.72 14.55
CA VAL A 120 -6.38 -35.47 15.31
C VAL A 120 -5.02 -34.83 15.03
N GLN A 121 -3.95 -35.61 15.02
CA GLN A 121 -2.61 -35.12 14.65
C GLN A 121 -2.55 -34.59 13.22
N ILE A 122 -3.17 -35.27 12.25
CA ILE A 122 -3.24 -34.81 10.85
C ILE A 122 -4.04 -33.50 10.74
N MET A 123 -5.18 -33.40 11.43
CA MET A 123 -5.99 -32.17 11.43
C MET A 123 -5.26 -30.99 12.06
N ASN A 124 -4.54 -31.22 13.16
CA ASN A 124 -3.71 -30.21 13.81
C ASN A 124 -2.55 -29.76 12.92
N ALA A 125 -1.90 -30.68 12.20
CA ALA A 125 -0.84 -30.36 11.24
C ALA A 125 -1.38 -29.52 10.06
N ILE A 126 -2.58 -29.84 9.55
CA ILE A 126 -3.25 -29.06 8.51
C ILE A 126 -3.58 -27.65 9.02
N ALA A 127 -4.15 -27.53 10.23
CA ALA A 127 -4.51 -26.25 10.83
C ALA A 127 -3.26 -25.38 11.12
N ALA A 128 -2.19 -25.97 11.66
CA ALA A 128 -0.92 -25.28 11.89
C ALA A 128 -0.30 -24.76 10.60
N ARG A 129 -0.34 -25.56 9.52
CA ARG A 129 0.12 -25.15 8.19
C ARG A 129 -0.72 -24.01 7.63
N GLN A 130 -2.05 -24.09 7.72
CA GLN A 130 -2.96 -23.02 7.29
C GLN A 130 -2.71 -21.71 8.06
N SER A 131 -2.47 -21.80 9.37
CA SER A 131 -2.12 -20.66 10.22
C SER A 131 -0.78 -20.02 9.80
N ASN A 132 0.28 -20.83 9.62
CA ASN A 132 1.58 -20.34 9.15
C ASN A 132 1.49 -19.69 7.77
N MET A 133 0.66 -20.23 6.88
CA MET A 133 0.40 -19.67 5.56
C MET A 133 -0.33 -18.33 5.64
N ALA A 134 -1.36 -18.22 6.49
CA ALA A 134 -2.07 -16.95 6.72
C ALA A 134 -1.15 -15.88 7.32
N GLN A 135 -0.29 -16.25 8.28
CA GLN A 135 0.71 -15.34 8.86
C GLN A 135 1.73 -14.87 7.80
N ARG A 136 2.20 -15.75 6.92
CA ARG A 136 3.10 -15.40 5.82
C ARG A 136 2.46 -14.40 4.85
N SER A 137 1.20 -14.64 4.44
CA SER A 137 0.44 -13.71 3.61
C SER A 137 0.22 -12.35 4.29
N GLN A 138 -0.09 -12.33 5.59
CA GLN A 138 -0.19 -11.09 6.37
C GLN A 138 1.14 -10.35 6.49
N CYS A 139 2.26 -11.06 6.63
CA CYS A 139 3.60 -10.45 6.65
C CYS A 139 3.98 -9.81 5.32
N ILE A 140 3.62 -10.44 4.19
CA ILE A 140 3.79 -9.87 2.85
C ILE A 140 2.96 -8.58 2.71
N LEU A 141 1.73 -8.56 3.23
CA LEU A 141 0.86 -7.37 3.24
C LEU A 141 1.36 -6.28 4.20
N LYS A 142 1.92 -6.63 5.36
CA LYS A 142 2.44 -5.68 6.37
C LYS A 142 3.79 -5.06 5.99
N LYS A 143 4.66 -5.77 5.27
CA LYS A 143 5.93 -5.22 4.77
C LYS A 143 5.77 -4.21 3.60
N LYS A 144 4.53 -3.81 3.27
CA LYS A 144 4.20 -2.90 2.16
C LYS A 144 4.67 -1.44 2.28
N LEU A 145 5.43 -1.02 3.29
CA LEU A 145 5.61 0.42 3.54
C LEU A 145 7.03 0.93 3.84
N SER A 146 8.11 0.18 3.68
CA SER A 146 9.47 0.75 3.96
C SER A 146 10.54 0.54 2.90
N VAL A 147 10.27 -0.19 1.81
CA VAL A 147 11.35 -0.54 0.86
C VAL A 147 11.55 0.54 -0.22
N PHE A 148 10.57 1.42 -0.44
CA PHE A 148 10.63 2.39 -1.54
C PHE A 148 10.98 3.82 -1.13
N ASP A 149 10.95 4.14 0.17
CA ASP A 149 11.30 5.49 0.64
C ASP A 149 12.83 5.70 0.69
N ASP A 150 13.61 4.61 0.79
CA ASP A 150 15.07 4.63 0.86
C ASP A 150 15.77 3.91 -0.31
N ALA A 151 15.15 3.83 -1.49
CA ALA A 151 15.82 3.23 -2.65
C ALA A 151 17.02 4.10 -3.05
N PRO A 152 18.28 3.65 -2.85
CA PRO A 152 19.44 4.47 -3.11
C PRO A 152 19.58 4.71 -4.62
N MET A 153 20.10 5.88 -4.98
CA MET A 153 20.41 6.26 -6.35
C MET A 153 21.17 5.13 -7.05
N ALA A 154 20.74 4.75 -8.26
CA ALA A 154 21.54 3.96 -9.18
C ALA A 154 22.70 4.82 -9.75
N THR A 155 23.55 5.30 -8.88
CA THR A 155 24.95 5.60 -9.21
C THR A 155 25.72 4.30 -9.01
N ASN A 156 26.78 4.07 -9.79
CA ASN A 156 27.64 2.89 -9.69
C ASN A 156 28.16 2.71 -8.25
N MET A 157 27.40 2.01 -7.41
CA MET A 157 27.73 1.77 -6.01
C MET A 157 28.26 0.35 -5.92
N THR A 158 29.58 0.28 -5.87
CA THR A 158 30.37 -0.93 -5.69
C THR A 158 30.08 -1.59 -4.34
N GLY A 159 29.98 -2.93 -4.33
CA GLY A 159 30.21 -3.88 -3.20
C GLY A 159 29.48 -3.70 -1.86
N ALA A 160 29.53 -2.52 -1.25
CA ALA A 160 29.20 -2.26 0.15
C ALA A 160 27.69 -2.30 0.47
N VAL A 161 26.83 -1.92 -0.48
CA VAL A 161 25.35 -1.89 -0.28
C VAL A 161 24.79 -3.32 -0.18
N GLY A 162 25.32 -4.27 -0.96
CA GLY A 162 24.90 -5.66 -0.93
C GLY A 162 25.15 -6.32 0.43
N ALA A 163 26.31 -6.05 1.03
CA ALA A 163 26.65 -6.55 2.36
C ALA A 163 25.72 -5.98 3.46
N ASN A 164 25.35 -4.71 3.38
CA ASN A 164 24.47 -4.04 4.35
C ASN A 164 23.02 -4.55 4.31
N ILE A 165 22.49 -4.84 3.12
CA ILE A 165 21.14 -5.42 2.95
C ILE A 165 21.09 -6.85 3.51
N VAL A 166 22.12 -7.66 3.23
CA VAL A 166 22.21 -9.04 3.76
C VAL A 166 22.29 -9.04 5.28
N GLN A 167 23.08 -8.13 5.87
CA GLN A 167 23.20 -8.00 7.32
C GLN A 167 21.88 -7.54 7.96
N SER A 168 21.18 -6.58 7.36
CA SER A 168 19.86 -6.12 7.82
C SER A 168 18.82 -7.25 7.77
N PHE A 169 18.88 -8.10 6.74
CA PHE A 169 18.02 -9.28 6.64
C PHE A 169 18.34 -10.34 7.70
N LYS A 170 19.63 -10.59 7.97
CA LYS A 170 20.08 -11.51 9.04
C LYS A 170 19.58 -11.03 10.40
N THR A 171 19.77 -9.75 10.74
CA THR A 171 19.29 -9.15 11.99
C THR A 171 17.77 -9.26 12.14
N GLY A 172 17.02 -8.99 11.06
CA GLY A 172 15.57 -9.13 11.05
C GLY A 172 15.08 -10.55 11.35
N LEU A 173 15.85 -11.59 11.02
CA LEU A 173 15.43 -12.99 11.18
C LEU A 173 15.85 -13.57 12.53
N THR A 174 17.01 -13.15 13.07
CA THR A 174 17.37 -13.39 14.47
C THR A 174 16.29 -12.85 15.42
N ASN A 175 15.77 -11.66 15.11
CA ASN A 175 14.65 -11.05 15.84
C ASN A 175 13.31 -11.81 15.70
N ASN A 176 13.22 -12.77 14.77
CA ASN A 176 12.04 -13.63 14.57
C ASN A 176 12.33 -15.12 14.91
N CYS A 177 13.36 -15.39 15.73
CA CYS A 177 13.69 -16.71 16.26
C CYS A 177 13.94 -17.81 15.21
N ILE A 178 14.35 -17.45 13.98
CA ILE A 178 14.73 -18.43 12.96
C ILE A 178 16.21 -18.77 13.18
N SER A 179 16.48 -20.02 13.59
CA SER A 179 17.83 -20.47 13.91
C SER A 179 18.73 -20.51 12.67
N TYR A 180 19.84 -19.77 12.71
CA TYR A 180 20.86 -19.74 11.65
C TYR A 180 21.73 -21.02 11.61
N SER A 181 21.51 -21.96 12.55
CA SER A 181 22.25 -23.23 12.60
C SER A 181 21.75 -24.25 11.58
N ASP A 182 20.50 -24.15 11.11
CA ASP A 182 19.92 -25.07 10.13
C ASP A 182 20.55 -24.91 8.74
N GLN A 183 21.01 -26.02 8.16
CA GLN A 183 21.64 -26.05 6.84
C GLN A 183 20.70 -25.52 5.75
N ARG A 184 19.39 -25.83 5.81
CA ARG A 184 18.41 -25.30 4.84
C ARG A 184 18.29 -23.79 4.89
N THR A 185 18.43 -23.22 6.09
CA THR A 185 18.42 -21.77 6.30
C THR A 185 19.69 -21.14 5.73
N LYS A 186 20.86 -21.75 5.94
CA LYS A 186 22.14 -21.31 5.35
C LYS A 186 22.14 -21.36 3.82
N ASP A 187 21.60 -22.44 3.23
CA ASP A 187 21.53 -22.61 1.78
C ASP A 187 20.60 -21.56 1.15
N PHE A 188 19.45 -21.32 1.77
CA PHE A 188 18.52 -20.27 1.36
C PHE A 188 19.17 -18.87 1.39
N PHE A 189 19.93 -18.55 2.45
CA PHE A 189 20.62 -17.26 2.55
C PHE A 189 21.73 -17.11 1.52
N THR A 190 22.50 -18.17 1.29
CA THR A 190 23.52 -18.20 0.25
C THR A 190 22.89 -17.95 -1.12
N ALA A 191 21.73 -18.56 -1.39
CA ALA A 191 20.98 -18.35 -2.62
C ALA A 191 20.48 -16.90 -2.78
N ILE A 192 19.98 -16.28 -1.70
CA ILE A 192 19.57 -14.86 -1.71
C ILE A 192 20.77 -13.94 -1.91
N GLU A 193 21.88 -14.17 -1.20
CA GLU A 193 23.09 -13.36 -1.33
C GLU A 193 23.62 -13.43 -2.77
N ASN A 194 23.66 -14.64 -3.36
CA ASN A 194 24.07 -14.82 -4.75
C ASN A 194 23.10 -14.16 -5.73
N LEU A 195 21.79 -14.23 -5.49
CA LEU A 195 20.78 -13.56 -6.30
C LEU A 195 20.94 -12.03 -6.23
N LEU A 196 21.09 -11.47 -5.03
CA LEU A 196 21.29 -10.04 -4.83
C LEU A 196 22.61 -9.59 -5.47
N ARG A 197 23.72 -10.29 -5.22
CA ARG A 197 25.00 -10.02 -5.89
C ARG A 197 24.79 -9.99 -7.39
N ARG A 198 24.18 -11.02 -7.98
CA ARG A 198 23.89 -11.06 -9.42
C ARG A 198 23.03 -9.87 -9.85
N LEU A 199 21.96 -9.52 -9.14
CA LEU A 199 21.10 -8.39 -9.51
C LEU A 199 21.81 -7.03 -9.43
N TYR A 200 22.78 -6.87 -8.52
CA TYR A 200 23.53 -5.62 -8.34
C TYR A 200 24.85 -5.56 -9.14
N THR A 201 25.42 -6.70 -9.55
CA THR A 201 26.64 -6.76 -10.37
C THR A 201 26.35 -6.96 -11.85
N THR A 202 25.21 -7.55 -12.21
CA THR A 202 24.80 -7.63 -13.63
C THR A 202 24.42 -6.23 -14.07
N SER A 203 25.09 -5.72 -15.09
CA SER A 203 24.76 -4.40 -15.63
C SER A 203 23.31 -4.40 -16.12
N LEU A 204 22.60 -3.31 -15.83
CA LEU A 204 21.26 -3.13 -16.38
C LEU A 204 21.36 -3.17 -17.90
N PRO A 205 20.44 -3.86 -18.61
CA PRO A 205 20.37 -3.81 -20.06
C PRO A 205 20.44 -2.36 -20.54
N SER A 206 21.29 -2.08 -21.53
CA SER A 206 21.56 -0.72 -22.02
C SER A 206 20.29 0.10 -22.30
N LYS A 207 19.25 -0.56 -22.84
CA LYS A 207 17.93 0.03 -23.09
C LYS A 207 17.21 0.49 -21.81
N LEU A 208 17.28 -0.27 -20.73
CA LEU A 208 16.70 0.11 -19.44
C LEU A 208 17.48 1.24 -18.77
N LEU A 209 18.82 1.22 -18.89
CA LEU A 209 19.65 2.31 -18.40
C LEU A 209 19.34 3.62 -19.13
N ALA A 210 19.29 3.58 -20.47
CA ALA A 210 18.94 4.73 -21.30
C ALA A 210 17.54 5.28 -20.97
N ARG A 211 16.55 4.38 -20.82
CA ARG A 211 15.19 4.77 -20.41
C ARG A 211 15.15 5.41 -19.02
N THR A 212 15.85 4.84 -18.05
CA THR A 212 15.92 5.37 -16.68
C THR A 212 16.55 6.77 -16.67
N GLN A 213 17.63 6.96 -17.42
CA GLN A 213 18.27 8.27 -17.56
C GLN A 213 17.34 9.29 -18.25
N TYR A 214 16.61 8.89 -19.28
CA TYR A 214 15.61 9.74 -19.94
C TYR A 214 14.48 10.15 -18.98
N GLU A 215 13.87 9.19 -18.28
CA GLU A 215 12.79 9.44 -17.32
C GLU A 215 13.26 10.35 -16.17
N TYR A 216 14.48 10.14 -15.68
CA TYR A 216 15.09 11.01 -14.67
C TYR A 216 15.26 12.45 -15.18
N ARG A 217 15.82 12.63 -16.38
CA ARG A 217 15.96 13.95 -17.01
C ARG A 217 14.60 14.61 -17.22
N LEU A 218 13.60 13.86 -17.67
CA LEU A 218 12.24 14.34 -17.88
C LEU A 218 11.62 14.83 -16.55
N ILE A 219 11.70 14.04 -15.47
CA ILE A 219 11.19 14.43 -14.15
C ILE A 219 11.92 15.67 -13.64
N ARG A 220 13.25 15.71 -13.76
CA ARG A 220 14.08 16.84 -13.33
C ARG A 220 13.70 18.12 -14.07
N ASN A 221 13.60 18.06 -15.40
CA ASN A 221 13.23 19.20 -16.24
C ASN A 221 11.81 19.66 -15.93
N THR A 222 10.86 18.74 -15.80
CA THR A 222 9.47 19.05 -15.43
C THR A 222 9.41 19.77 -14.08
N ARG A 223 10.12 19.29 -13.06
CA ARG A 223 10.20 19.96 -11.75
C ARG A 223 10.82 21.35 -11.86
N HIS A 224 11.87 21.50 -12.66
CA HIS A 224 12.50 22.80 -12.91
C HIS A 224 11.51 23.78 -13.57
N HIS A 225 10.81 23.35 -14.61
CA HIS A 225 9.79 24.17 -15.29
C HIS A 225 8.63 24.55 -14.37
N ILE A 226 8.10 23.61 -13.58
CA ILE A 226 7.02 23.90 -12.61
C ILE A 226 7.45 25.00 -11.63
N LYS A 227 8.67 24.90 -11.08
CA LYS A 227 9.21 25.91 -10.18
C LYS A 227 9.41 27.25 -10.87
N LYS A 228 10.07 27.26 -12.03
CA LYS A 228 10.36 28.48 -12.80
C LYS A 228 9.08 29.20 -13.24
N SER A 229 8.05 28.46 -13.62
CA SER A 229 6.77 28.99 -14.08
C SER A 229 5.80 29.33 -12.95
N ASN A 230 6.20 29.18 -11.68
CA ASN A 230 5.33 29.41 -10.51
C ASN A 230 3.99 28.68 -10.63
N ILE A 231 4.03 27.42 -11.07
CA ILE A 231 2.84 26.57 -11.22
C ILE A 231 2.68 25.71 -9.97
N ILE A 232 1.45 25.56 -9.50
CA ILE A 232 1.07 24.63 -8.45
C ILE A 232 0.30 23.45 -9.05
N ILE A 233 0.68 22.23 -8.64
CA ILE A 233 -0.02 20.99 -8.98
C ILE A 233 -0.55 20.38 -7.69
N ARG A 234 -1.87 20.25 -7.56
CA ARG A 234 -2.51 19.67 -6.36
C ARG A 234 -3.60 18.68 -6.71
N PRO A 235 -3.80 17.63 -5.89
CA PRO A 235 -5.02 16.84 -5.98
C PRO A 235 -6.23 17.72 -5.69
N THR A 236 -7.37 17.35 -6.26
CA THR A 236 -8.65 18.05 -6.10
C THR A 236 -9.53 17.37 -5.06
N ASP A 237 -10.44 18.15 -4.46
CA ASP A 237 -11.27 17.70 -3.32
C ASP A 237 -12.15 16.48 -3.66
N LYS A 238 -12.76 16.42 -4.85
CA LYS A 238 -13.77 15.41 -5.20
C LYS A 238 -13.47 14.58 -6.45
N SER A 239 -12.62 15.04 -7.34
CA SER A 239 -12.58 14.51 -8.71
C SER A 239 -11.41 13.58 -9.01
N LYS A 240 -10.55 13.22 -8.05
CA LYS A 240 -9.30 12.42 -8.26
C LYS A 240 -8.41 12.95 -9.41
N VAL A 241 -8.66 14.16 -9.90
CA VAL A 241 -7.88 14.84 -10.92
C VAL A 241 -6.89 15.80 -10.25
N LEU A 242 -5.87 16.19 -11.01
CA LEU A 242 -4.92 17.22 -10.62
C LEU A 242 -5.43 18.59 -11.07
N HIS A 243 -5.36 19.56 -10.18
CA HIS A 243 -5.50 20.98 -10.51
C HIS A 243 -4.13 21.55 -10.85
N LEU A 244 -4.05 22.20 -12.01
CA LEU A 244 -2.93 23.03 -12.45
C LEU A 244 -3.34 24.49 -12.25
N GLY A 245 -2.57 25.24 -11.46
CA GLY A 245 -2.85 26.64 -11.19
C GLY A 245 -1.58 27.47 -11.01
N SER A 246 -1.74 28.77 -10.81
CA SER A 246 -0.63 29.65 -10.42
C SER A 246 -0.42 29.62 -8.90
N VAL A 247 0.84 29.61 -8.47
CA VAL A 247 1.23 29.77 -7.05
C VAL A 247 0.68 31.08 -6.49
N HIS A 248 0.66 32.16 -7.29
CA HIS A 248 0.17 33.47 -6.86
C HIS A 248 -1.33 33.45 -6.58
N ASP A 249 -2.14 32.86 -7.47
CA ASP A 249 -3.58 32.72 -7.26
C ASP A 249 -3.89 31.86 -6.03
N TYR A 250 -3.13 30.77 -5.85
CA TYR A 250 -3.27 29.91 -4.68
C TYR A 250 -2.96 30.64 -3.37
N HIS A 251 -1.86 31.38 -3.32
CA HIS A 251 -1.47 32.17 -2.14
C HIS A 251 -2.50 33.25 -1.84
N ARG A 252 -2.92 34.01 -2.87
CA ARG A 252 -3.95 35.05 -2.74
C ARG A 252 -5.25 34.48 -2.15
N LYS A 253 -5.75 33.37 -2.69
CA LYS A 253 -6.99 32.73 -2.20
C LYS A 253 -6.83 32.17 -0.79
N ALA A 254 -5.66 31.63 -0.45
CA ALA A 254 -5.38 31.14 0.89
C ALA A 254 -5.39 32.30 1.90
N LEU A 255 -4.68 33.40 1.60
CA LEU A 255 -4.66 34.59 2.46
C LEU A 255 -6.04 35.22 2.59
N GLN A 256 -6.80 35.33 1.49
CA GLN A 256 -8.17 35.81 1.49
C GLN A 256 -9.06 34.96 2.42
N TYR A 257 -8.96 33.63 2.32
CA TYR A 257 -9.70 32.73 3.22
C TYR A 257 -9.34 32.99 4.69
N MET A 258 -8.05 33.17 4.99
CA MET A 258 -7.57 33.43 6.35
C MET A 258 -8.12 34.76 6.89
N SER A 259 -8.08 35.83 6.08
CA SER A 259 -8.59 37.15 6.47
C SER A 259 -10.11 37.19 6.62
N GLU A 260 -10.85 36.50 5.76
CA GLU A 260 -12.32 36.51 5.78
C GLU A 260 -12.90 35.68 6.92
N THR A 261 -12.26 34.56 7.27
CA THR A 261 -12.81 33.62 8.25
C THR A 261 -12.31 33.84 9.68
N ASN A 262 -11.12 34.44 9.84
CA ASN A 262 -10.44 34.55 11.12
C ASN A 262 -10.36 33.21 11.90
N ALA A 263 -10.38 32.08 11.19
CA ALA A 263 -10.51 30.75 11.78
C ALA A 263 -9.17 30.18 12.28
N TYR A 264 -8.07 30.76 11.84
CA TYR A 264 -6.71 30.28 12.13
C TYR A 264 -5.79 31.48 12.36
N ASN A 265 -4.89 31.35 13.34
CA ASN A 265 -3.88 32.36 13.63
C ASN A 265 -2.49 31.85 13.23
N GLU A 266 -1.71 32.74 12.63
CA GLU A 266 -0.30 32.48 12.38
C GLU A 266 0.48 32.45 13.71
N ILE A 267 1.45 31.53 13.80
CA ILE A 267 2.34 31.47 14.96
C ILE A 267 3.42 32.53 14.79
N THR A 268 3.20 33.69 15.40
CA THR A 268 4.08 34.87 15.26
C THR A 268 5.37 34.78 16.08
N SER A 269 5.43 33.90 17.09
CA SER A 269 6.59 33.75 17.97
C SER A 269 7.82 33.15 17.30
N GLY A 270 7.68 32.55 16.11
CA GLY A 270 8.75 31.80 15.43
C GLY A 270 9.15 30.49 16.12
N ILE A 271 8.57 30.17 17.29
CA ILE A 271 8.86 28.98 18.06
C ILE A 271 7.84 27.89 17.67
N ASN A 272 8.33 26.75 17.18
CA ASN A 272 7.48 25.62 16.83
C ASN A 272 6.88 24.97 18.10
N PRO A 273 5.55 25.00 18.31
CA PRO A 273 4.92 24.46 19.52
C PRO A 273 4.83 22.93 19.56
N CYS A 274 5.35 22.21 18.55
CA CYS A 274 5.25 20.74 18.47
C CYS A 274 5.72 20.04 19.75
N GLN A 275 6.86 20.48 20.30
CA GLN A 275 7.40 19.88 21.52
C GLN A 275 6.53 20.18 22.75
N ASN A 276 5.94 21.38 22.83
CA ASN A 276 5.01 21.72 23.90
C ASN A 276 3.75 20.84 23.82
N HIS A 277 3.19 20.64 22.62
CA HIS A 277 2.07 19.73 22.41
C HIS A 277 2.42 18.28 22.79
N LEU A 278 3.63 17.83 22.49
CA LEU A 278 4.10 16.51 22.94
C LEU A 278 4.07 16.40 24.46
N GLN A 279 4.65 17.38 25.17
CA GLN A 279 4.68 17.37 26.63
C GLN A 279 3.28 17.44 27.23
N MET A 280 2.37 18.23 26.66
CA MET A 280 0.97 18.28 27.08
C MET A 280 0.29 16.92 26.93
N VAL A 281 0.47 16.24 25.80
CA VAL A 281 -0.09 14.90 25.58
C VAL A 281 0.49 13.89 26.57
N LEU A 282 1.81 13.87 26.76
CA LEU A 282 2.47 12.97 27.72
C LEU A 282 2.00 13.22 29.16
N THR A 283 1.86 14.48 29.56
CA THR A 283 1.35 14.87 30.89
C THR A 283 -0.05 14.33 31.14
N LEU A 284 -0.88 14.20 30.10
CA LEU A 284 -2.23 13.64 30.21
C LEU A 284 -2.24 12.09 30.25
N ILE A 285 -1.40 11.42 29.44
CA ILE A 285 -1.48 9.96 29.28
C ILE A 285 -0.55 9.17 30.21
N ASP A 286 0.56 9.74 30.65
CA ASP A 286 1.52 9.06 31.52
C ASP A 286 0.94 8.74 32.91
N PRO A 287 0.11 9.60 33.53
CA PRO A 287 -0.58 9.26 34.78
C PRO A 287 -1.45 8.00 34.66
N MET A 288 -2.11 7.77 33.53
CA MET A 288 -2.95 6.58 33.32
C MET A 288 -2.14 5.28 33.38
N LEU A 289 -0.89 5.32 32.89
CA LEU A 289 0.02 4.18 33.02
C LEU A 289 0.50 4.00 34.47
N LYS A 290 0.83 5.10 35.15
CA LYS A 290 1.28 5.07 36.56
C LYS A 290 0.20 4.54 37.51
N ASN A 291 -1.04 4.95 37.27
CA ASN A 291 -2.22 4.54 38.04
C ASN A 291 -2.72 3.13 37.68
N LYS A 292 -2.12 2.50 36.65
CA LYS A 292 -2.50 1.19 36.10
C LYS A 292 -3.90 1.15 35.47
N ASP A 293 -4.43 2.30 35.05
CA ASP A 293 -5.66 2.40 34.26
C ASP A 293 -5.47 1.77 32.86
N ILE A 294 -4.24 1.78 32.36
CA ILE A 294 -3.82 1.14 31.11
C ILE A 294 -2.54 0.34 31.32
N ASN A 295 -2.38 -0.75 30.57
CA ASN A 295 -1.15 -1.54 30.62
C ASN A 295 -0.05 -0.95 29.72
N LEU A 296 1.20 -1.30 30.04
CA LEU A 296 2.39 -0.81 29.34
C LEU A 296 2.40 -1.15 27.85
N GLN A 297 1.87 -2.32 27.48
CA GLN A 297 1.85 -2.77 26.09
C GLN A 297 0.93 -1.89 25.25
N LEU A 298 -0.30 -1.63 25.71
CA LEU A 298 -1.26 -0.75 25.05
C LEU A 298 -0.73 0.68 24.96
N TRP A 299 -0.17 1.20 26.06
CA TRP A 299 0.42 2.53 26.07
C TRP A 299 1.54 2.66 25.03
N LYS A 300 2.51 1.73 25.00
CA LYS A 300 3.62 1.76 24.03
C LYS A 300 3.17 1.58 22.59
N GLN A 301 2.20 0.70 22.36
CA GLN A 301 1.79 0.31 21.01
C GLN A 301 0.87 1.35 20.37
N TYR A 302 -0.02 1.95 21.14
CA TYR A 302 -1.10 2.77 20.59
C TYR A 302 -1.03 4.24 20.99
N MET A 303 -0.62 4.57 22.22
CA MET A 303 -0.80 5.91 22.76
C MET A 303 0.48 6.75 22.79
N ARG A 304 1.64 6.12 23.00
CA ARG A 304 2.92 6.82 23.17
C ARG A 304 3.32 7.52 21.86
N PRO A 305 3.41 8.87 21.83
CA PRO A 305 3.90 9.58 20.67
C PRO A 305 5.42 9.36 20.52
N ASN A 306 5.89 9.22 19.28
CA ASN A 306 7.33 9.11 18.99
C ASN A 306 7.91 10.48 18.65
N ALA A 307 8.70 11.04 19.58
CA ALA A 307 9.31 12.36 19.45
C ALA A 307 10.15 12.56 18.16
N ALA A 308 10.71 11.48 17.59
CA ALA A 308 11.48 11.55 16.35
C ALA A 308 10.61 11.67 15.09
N THR A 309 9.30 11.36 15.18
CA THR A 309 8.40 11.29 14.02
C THR A 309 7.17 12.19 14.13
N ILE A 310 6.94 12.81 15.28
CA ILE A 310 5.81 13.75 15.43
C ILE A 310 5.97 14.97 14.53
N GLU A 311 4.86 15.49 14.06
CA GLU A 311 4.80 16.72 13.27
C GLU A 311 3.71 17.63 13.85
N LEU A 312 3.94 18.95 13.77
CA LEU A 312 2.88 19.91 14.07
C LEU A 312 1.76 19.77 13.03
N ALA A 313 0.51 19.87 13.49
CA ALA A 313 -0.61 19.90 12.56
C ALA A 313 -0.46 21.10 11.61
N HIS A 314 -0.56 20.85 10.31
CA HIS A 314 -0.34 21.89 9.30
C HIS A 314 -1.59 22.13 8.48
N LEU A 315 -1.85 23.42 8.23
CA LEU A 315 -2.90 23.87 7.32
C LEU A 315 -2.39 23.82 5.89
N TYR A 316 -3.18 23.22 5.01
CA TYR A 316 -2.98 23.31 3.57
C TYR A 316 -4.32 23.44 2.86
N PHE A 317 -4.30 23.85 1.60
CA PHE A 317 -5.51 24.14 0.85
C PHE A 317 -5.68 23.21 -0.36
N ILE A 318 -6.88 22.69 -0.55
CA ILE A 318 -7.25 21.82 -1.67
C ILE A 318 -8.17 22.59 -2.64
N PRO A 319 -7.84 22.68 -3.95
CA PRO A 319 -8.70 23.32 -4.94
C PRO A 319 -10.04 22.59 -5.14
N LYS A 320 -11.12 23.37 -5.31
CA LYS A 320 -12.46 22.89 -5.69
C LYS A 320 -12.79 23.35 -7.12
N PRO A 321 -12.21 22.73 -8.17
CA PRO A 321 -12.41 23.18 -9.56
C PRO A 321 -13.85 23.00 -10.08
N HIS A 322 -14.67 22.21 -9.38
CA HIS A 322 -16.10 22.03 -9.69
C HIS A 322 -16.97 23.20 -9.20
N LYS A 323 -16.39 24.22 -8.57
CA LYS A 323 -17.08 25.44 -8.13
C LYS A 323 -16.55 26.64 -8.91
N ILE A 324 -17.43 27.61 -9.19
CA ILE A 324 -17.09 28.86 -9.87
C ILE A 324 -15.93 29.55 -9.13
N GLY A 325 -14.95 30.05 -9.90
CA GLY A 325 -13.75 30.69 -9.35
C GLY A 325 -12.70 29.75 -8.76
N THR A 326 -12.96 28.43 -8.72
CA THR A 326 -12.07 27.42 -8.10
C THR A 326 -11.61 27.82 -6.70
N PRO A 327 -12.53 27.91 -5.72
CA PRO A 327 -12.19 28.24 -4.35
C PRO A 327 -11.35 27.15 -3.70
N LEU A 328 -10.67 27.51 -2.62
CA LEU A 328 -9.83 26.61 -1.84
C LEU A 328 -10.59 26.04 -0.64
N ARG A 329 -10.36 24.75 -0.35
CA ARG A 329 -10.80 24.09 0.90
C ARG A 329 -9.64 24.13 1.89
N PRO A 330 -9.77 24.74 3.08
CA PRO A 330 -8.79 24.56 4.14
C PRO A 330 -8.83 23.11 4.64
N ILE A 331 -7.66 22.52 4.87
CA ILE A 331 -7.51 21.21 5.51
C ILE A 331 -6.40 21.32 6.55
N VAL A 332 -6.72 20.94 7.78
CA VAL A 332 -5.72 20.75 8.83
C VAL A 332 -5.33 19.27 8.83
N SER A 333 -4.08 18.97 8.50
CA SER A 333 -3.54 17.61 8.62
C SER A 333 -2.96 17.42 10.01
N SER A 334 -3.49 16.47 10.77
CA SER A 334 -2.97 16.04 12.07
C SER A 334 -2.45 14.60 12.04
N ILE A 335 -2.16 14.02 10.87
CA ILE A 335 -1.84 12.59 10.71
C ILE A 335 -0.67 12.14 11.60
N LYS A 336 0.30 13.02 11.88
CA LYS A 336 1.45 12.74 12.74
C LYS A 336 1.52 13.62 13.98
N ALA A 337 0.40 14.24 14.36
CA ALA A 337 0.33 15.04 15.57
C ALA A 337 0.55 14.17 16.83
N ALA A 338 1.00 14.78 17.92
CA ALA A 338 1.29 14.07 19.16
C ALA A 338 0.09 13.25 19.66
N ALA A 339 -1.14 13.74 19.48
CA ALA A 339 -2.35 13.07 19.95
C ALA A 339 -2.89 11.96 19.02
N THR A 340 -2.31 11.74 17.83
CA THR A 340 -2.87 10.79 16.85
C THR A 340 -3.02 9.38 17.40
N GLY A 341 -2.02 8.91 18.15
CA GLY A 341 -2.05 7.58 18.76
C GLY A 341 -3.20 7.44 19.77
N VAL A 342 -3.39 8.46 20.60
CA VAL A 342 -4.50 8.52 21.57
C VAL A 342 -5.85 8.49 20.85
N SER A 343 -6.03 9.29 19.80
CA SER A 343 -7.27 9.27 18.99
C SER A 343 -7.53 7.91 18.35
N HIS A 344 -6.49 7.25 17.85
CA HIS A 344 -6.62 5.90 17.28
C HIS A 344 -7.00 4.87 18.34
N PHE A 345 -6.42 4.96 19.55
CA PHE A 345 -6.78 4.10 20.67
C PHE A 345 -8.24 4.29 21.10
N LEU A 346 -8.71 5.54 21.22
CA LEU A 346 -10.11 5.84 21.49
C LEU A 346 -11.04 5.29 20.41
N ASP A 347 -10.66 5.40 19.13
CA ASP A 347 -11.42 4.82 18.03
C ASP A 347 -11.57 3.30 18.17
N ILE A 348 -10.51 2.59 18.56
CA ILE A 348 -10.55 1.14 18.82
C ILE A 348 -11.53 0.81 19.95
N LEU A 349 -11.52 1.59 21.05
CA LEU A 349 -12.40 1.38 22.19
C LEU A 349 -13.87 1.67 21.86
N LEU A 350 -14.12 2.74 21.10
CA LEU A 350 -15.48 3.19 20.79
C LEU A 350 -16.10 2.44 19.60
N ARG A 351 -15.30 1.85 18.70
CA ARG A 351 -15.77 1.19 17.48
C ARG A 351 -16.85 0.13 17.72
N PRO A 352 -16.75 -0.77 18.72
CA PRO A 352 -17.79 -1.77 18.96
C PRO A 352 -19.14 -1.14 19.32
N MET A 353 -19.14 -0.12 20.17
CA MET A 353 -20.35 0.61 20.57
C MET A 353 -20.94 1.37 19.38
N PHE A 354 -20.10 2.06 18.63
CA PHE A 354 -20.50 2.75 17.40
C PHE A 354 -21.16 1.78 16.42
N ASN A 355 -20.58 0.60 16.19
CA ASN A 355 -21.13 -0.43 15.32
C ASN A 355 -22.46 -1.00 15.83
N GLN A 356 -22.67 -1.04 17.14
CA GLN A 356 -23.93 -1.50 17.72
C GLN A 356 -25.05 -0.48 17.48
N VAL A 357 -24.77 0.81 17.65
CA VAL A 357 -25.74 1.89 17.40
C VAL A 357 -26.05 1.98 15.91
N THR A 358 -25.04 1.95 15.05
CA THR A 358 -25.24 2.10 13.59
C THR A 358 -26.01 0.95 12.96
N LYS A 359 -26.00 -0.26 13.55
CA LYS A 359 -26.88 -1.35 13.10
C LYS A 359 -28.37 -0.97 13.14
N ALA A 360 -28.79 -0.12 14.07
CA ALA A 360 -30.18 0.29 14.22
C ALA A 360 -30.51 1.59 13.47
N THR A 361 -29.50 2.41 13.16
CA THR A 361 -29.70 3.79 12.66
C THR A 361 -29.11 4.05 11.28
N THR A 362 -28.39 3.09 10.69
CA THR A 362 -27.60 3.34 9.49
C THR A 362 -27.72 2.18 8.52
N PHE A 363 -28.19 2.48 7.32
CA PHE A 363 -28.21 1.54 6.21
C PHE A 363 -26.76 1.22 5.81
N ILE A 364 -26.36 -0.05 5.93
CA ILE A 364 -24.97 -0.47 5.70
C ILE A 364 -24.69 -0.57 4.19
N ASN A 365 -25.74 -0.81 3.40
CA ASN A 365 -25.66 -0.86 1.95
C ASN A 365 -27.03 -0.53 1.32
N GLY A 366 -27.07 -0.47 -0.02
CA GLY A 366 -28.30 -0.15 -0.75
C GLY A 366 -29.42 -1.18 -0.62
N ILE A 367 -29.15 -2.42 -0.20
CA ILE A 367 -30.17 -3.44 0.04
C ILE A 367 -30.90 -3.17 1.36
N ASP A 368 -30.19 -2.69 2.38
CA ASP A 368 -30.79 -2.31 3.67
C ASP A 368 -31.69 -1.08 3.54
N PHE A 369 -31.45 -0.21 2.56
CA PHE A 369 -32.23 1.00 2.31
C PHE A 369 -33.57 0.74 1.60
N VAL A 370 -33.68 -0.36 0.86
CA VAL A 370 -34.85 -0.67 0.00
C VAL A 370 -35.82 -1.64 0.71
N ARG A 371 -35.44 -2.18 1.87
CA ARG A 371 -36.34 -2.91 2.78
C ARG A 371 -36.91 -1.98 3.81
#